data_AF-A0A1F9I7M6-F1
#
_entry.id   AF-A0A1F9I7M6-F1
#
_cell.length_a   1.000
_cell.length_b   1.000
_cell.length_c   1.000
_cell.angle_alpha   90.00
_cell.angle_beta   90.00
_cell.angle_gamma   90.00
#
_symmetry.space_group_name_H-M   'P 1'
#
loop_
_entity.id
_entity.type
_entity.pdbx_description
1 polymer ?
#
loop_
_entity_poly.entity_id
_entity_poly.type
_entity_poly.pdbx_seq_one_letter_code
_entity_poly.pdbx_strand_id
1 'polypeptide(L)'
;MGDKKRKANSIYFILAAIFAVIGIWQYTHYLNDDSFIFLLPTIIYFILYVLTSKSNLEDIHTIVLIIGIITFVVWGAASLWAEVGFYQCAEVTNLRNYDKSISSFYSKEMVNHFPASIPDDAHAVRFSFRRGCMQGSPHIQLRYSASPSLINEQYNRFYKMMTWSSKSGYANKELNNRKEIVPMTTEFYISDQKHHILPDDYEIMAIHKQPTLKIANSATWYRGDYYGVTISKQRNEIIYWAEAVH
;
A
#
# COMPACT_ATOMS: atom_id res chain seq x y z
N MET A 1 32.68 -15.97 -39.50
CA MET A 1 31.27 -15.56 -39.29
C MET A 1 30.51 -16.45 -38.29
N GLY A 2 30.60 -17.78 -38.36
CA GLY A 2 29.81 -18.68 -37.50
C GLY A 2 29.98 -18.53 -35.98
N ASP A 3 31.20 -18.26 -35.48
CA ASP A 3 31.44 -18.14 -34.03
C ASP A 3 30.86 -16.84 -33.42
N LYS A 4 30.88 -15.73 -34.17
CA LYS A 4 30.24 -14.45 -33.74
C LYS A 4 28.73 -14.60 -33.63
N LYS A 5 28.10 -15.25 -34.62
CA LYS A 5 26.65 -15.54 -34.62
C LYS A 5 26.25 -16.44 -33.46
N ARG A 6 27.03 -17.51 -33.20
CA ARG A 6 26.80 -18.42 -32.07
C ARG A 6 26.87 -17.69 -30.72
N LYS A 7 27.90 -16.85 -30.53
CA LYS A 7 28.07 -16.05 -29.31
C LYS A 7 26.91 -15.07 -29.10
N ALA A 8 26.48 -14.35 -30.14
CA ALA A 8 25.34 -13.44 -30.05
C ALA A 8 24.04 -14.18 -29.66
N ASN A 9 23.77 -15.33 -30.27
CA ASN A 9 22.59 -16.13 -29.95
C ASN A 9 22.60 -16.63 -28.50
N SER A 10 23.76 -17.06 -27.99
CA SER A 10 23.91 -17.44 -26.58
C SER A 10 23.63 -16.28 -25.64
N ILE A 11 24.03 -15.05 -25.99
CA ILE A 11 23.76 -13.85 -25.17
C ILE A 11 22.26 -13.59 -25.06
N TYR A 12 21.51 -13.60 -26.17
CA TYR A 12 20.06 -13.37 -26.13
C TYR A 12 19.32 -14.43 -25.31
N PHE A 13 19.74 -15.70 -25.42
CA PHE A 13 19.17 -16.78 -24.63
C PHE A 13 19.45 -16.61 -23.13
N ILE A 14 20.69 -16.27 -22.76
CA ILE A 14 21.06 -16.00 -21.36
C ILE A 14 20.26 -14.82 -20.81
N LEU A 15 20.14 -13.73 -21.58
CA LEU A 15 19.35 -12.56 -21.17
C LEU A 15 17.87 -12.90 -21.01
N ALA A 16 17.28 -13.68 -21.92
CA ALA A 16 15.91 -14.16 -21.77
C ALA A 16 15.74 -14.96 -20.47
N ALA A 17 16.68 -15.84 -20.14
CA ALA A 17 16.63 -16.62 -18.90
C ALA A 17 16.76 -15.74 -17.64
N ILE A 18 17.65 -14.75 -17.64
CA ILE A 18 17.81 -13.80 -16.53
C ILE A 18 16.53 -12.99 -16.34
N PHE A 19 15.97 -12.43 -17.42
CA PHE A 19 14.71 -11.69 -17.35
C PHE A 19 13.54 -12.57 -16.94
N ALA A 20 13.53 -13.85 -17.30
CA ALA A 20 12.52 -14.79 -16.82
C ALA A 20 12.57 -14.93 -15.30
N VAL A 21 13.76 -15.14 -14.73
CA VAL A 21 13.94 -15.28 -13.29
C VAL A 21 13.53 -14.01 -12.55
N ILE A 22 14.01 -12.84 -13.02
CA ILE A 22 13.68 -11.54 -12.41
C ILE A 22 12.18 -11.27 -12.54
N GLY A 23 11.60 -11.47 -13.73
CA GLY A 23 10.19 -11.22 -14.00
C GLY A 23 9.27 -12.13 -13.20
N ILE A 24 9.61 -13.40 -13.03
CA ILE A 24 8.88 -14.34 -12.15
C ILE A 24 8.97 -13.87 -10.69
N TRP A 25 10.17 -13.50 -10.22
CA TRP A 25 10.34 -13.00 -8.86
C TRP A 25 9.48 -11.73 -8.63
N GLN A 26 9.56 -10.75 -9.53
CA GLN A 26 8.75 -9.52 -9.48
C GLN A 26 7.25 -9.84 -9.51
N TYR A 27 6.81 -10.73 -10.40
CA TYR A 27 5.42 -11.18 -10.49
C TYR A 27 4.93 -11.75 -9.15
N THR A 28 5.73 -12.63 -8.53
CA THR A 28 5.37 -13.23 -7.24
C THR A 28 5.44 -12.27 -6.06
N HIS A 29 6.31 -11.25 -6.14
CA HIS A 29 6.53 -10.29 -5.06
C HIS A 29 5.45 -9.21 -5.02
N TYR A 30 4.97 -8.76 -6.19
CA TYR A 30 4.06 -7.62 -6.31
C TYR A 30 2.57 -7.97 -6.42
N LEU A 31 2.21 -9.27 -6.49
CA LEU A 31 0.85 -9.82 -6.30
C LEU A 31 -0.32 -8.96 -6.83
N ASN A 32 -0.23 -8.47 -8.07
CA ASN A 32 -1.36 -7.84 -8.75
C ASN A 32 -1.73 -8.65 -9.99
N ASP A 33 -3.03 -8.76 -10.30
CA ASP A 33 -3.56 -9.55 -11.42
C ASP A 33 -3.01 -9.12 -12.80
N ASP A 34 -2.45 -7.91 -12.91
CA ASP A 34 -1.86 -7.35 -14.13
C ASP A 34 -0.32 -7.52 -14.25
N SER A 35 0.29 -8.35 -13.40
CA SER A 35 1.75 -8.45 -13.26
C SER A 35 2.47 -9.17 -14.43
N PHE A 36 1.76 -9.62 -15.46
CA PHE A 36 2.38 -10.27 -16.64
C PHE A 36 3.31 -9.33 -17.43
N ILE A 37 3.17 -8.02 -17.24
CA ILE A 37 4.08 -7.03 -17.82
C ILE A 37 5.54 -7.29 -17.43
N PHE A 38 5.80 -7.90 -16.26
CA PHE A 38 7.15 -8.23 -15.82
C PHE A 38 7.84 -9.32 -16.66
N LEU A 39 7.09 -10.07 -17.46
CA LEU A 39 7.61 -11.08 -18.38
C LEU A 39 7.84 -10.56 -19.80
N LEU A 40 7.43 -9.31 -20.11
CA LEU A 40 7.58 -8.72 -21.44
C LEU A 40 9.04 -8.75 -21.96
N PRO A 41 10.08 -8.43 -21.16
CA PRO A 41 11.46 -8.51 -21.64
C PRO A 41 11.87 -9.93 -21.98
N THR A 42 11.45 -10.92 -21.18
CA THR A 42 11.68 -12.35 -21.46
C THR A 42 11.15 -12.74 -22.83
N ILE A 43 9.91 -12.34 -23.13
CA ILE A 43 9.26 -12.62 -24.42
C ILE A 43 10.01 -11.93 -25.55
N ILE A 44 10.39 -10.65 -25.38
CA ILE A 44 11.17 -9.90 -26.38
C ILE A 44 12.50 -10.59 -26.65
N TYR A 45 13.29 -10.89 -25.62
CA TYR A 45 14.60 -11.53 -25.78
C TYR A 45 14.50 -12.95 -26.37
N PHE A 46 13.43 -13.69 -26.07
CA PHE A 46 13.16 -14.97 -26.71
C PHE A 46 12.82 -14.83 -28.20
N ILE A 47 12.01 -13.83 -28.57
CA ILE A 47 11.72 -13.50 -29.99
C ILE A 47 13.02 -13.10 -30.71
N LEU A 48 13.85 -12.25 -30.11
CA LEU A 48 15.14 -11.83 -30.66
C LEU A 48 16.09 -13.03 -30.85
N TYR A 49 16.12 -13.97 -29.90
CA TYR A 49 16.85 -15.24 -30.04
C TYR A 49 16.36 -16.07 -31.24
N VAL A 50 15.04 -16.25 -31.38
CA VAL A 50 14.47 -17.00 -32.51
C VAL A 50 14.79 -16.34 -33.85
N LEU A 51 14.66 -15.01 -33.96
CA LEU A 51 14.95 -14.26 -35.19
C LEU A 51 16.43 -14.35 -35.59
N THR A 52 17.34 -14.22 -34.62
CA THR A 52 18.80 -14.29 -34.86
C THR A 52 19.30 -15.71 -35.12
N SER A 53 18.61 -16.73 -34.60
CA SER A 53 18.91 -18.13 -34.93
C SER A 53 18.57 -18.48 -36.39
N LYS A 54 17.50 -17.89 -36.94
CA LYS A 54 16.99 -18.17 -38.30
C LYS A 54 17.58 -17.26 -39.38
N SER A 55 18.01 -16.04 -39.05
CA SER A 55 18.54 -15.07 -40.02
C SER A 55 19.99 -15.32 -40.39
N ASN A 56 20.37 -15.06 -41.65
CA ASN A 56 21.76 -15.03 -42.12
C ASN A 56 22.25 -13.62 -42.51
N LEU A 57 21.41 -12.59 -42.28
CA LEU A 57 21.71 -11.20 -42.64
C LEU A 57 22.41 -10.49 -41.47
N GLU A 58 23.58 -9.91 -41.73
CA GLU A 58 24.35 -9.17 -40.71
C GLU A 58 23.59 -7.94 -40.19
N ASP A 59 22.81 -7.27 -41.05
CA ASP A 59 21.99 -6.10 -40.68
C ASP A 59 20.93 -6.42 -39.62
N ILE A 60 20.38 -7.65 -39.65
CA ILE A 60 19.38 -8.09 -38.67
C ILE A 60 20.01 -8.22 -37.28
N HIS A 61 21.27 -8.63 -37.18
CA HIS A 61 21.96 -8.71 -35.89
C HIS A 61 22.19 -7.33 -35.27
N THR A 62 22.51 -6.32 -36.08
CA THR A 62 22.69 -4.94 -35.61
C THR A 62 21.37 -4.36 -35.09
N ILE A 63 20.27 -4.54 -35.84
CA ILE A 63 18.94 -4.07 -35.41
C ILE A 63 18.51 -4.77 -34.11
N VAL A 64 18.67 -6.09 -34.04
CA VAL A 64 18.32 -6.89 -32.86
C VAL A 64 19.15 -6.49 -31.63
N LEU A 65 20.44 -6.19 -31.81
CA LEU A 65 21.28 -5.67 -30.74
C LEU A 65 20.78 -4.32 -30.20
N ILE A 66 20.42 -3.39 -31.10
CA ILE A 66 19.88 -2.09 -30.71
C ILE A 66 18.57 -2.26 -29.93
N ILE A 67 17.64 -3.09 -30.42
CA ILE A 67 16.38 -3.39 -29.73
C ILE A 67 16.65 -3.99 -28.35
N GLY A 68 17.55 -4.97 -28.26
CA GLY A 68 17.92 -5.58 -26.98
C GLY A 68 18.46 -4.55 -25.98
N ILE A 69 19.39 -3.70 -26.40
CA ILE A 69 19.94 -2.64 -25.53
C ILE A 69 18.84 -1.70 -25.06
N ILE A 70 17.96 -1.24 -25.96
CA ILE A 70 16.84 -0.36 -25.60
C ILE A 70 15.93 -1.06 -24.58
N THR A 71 15.54 -2.32 -24.83
CA THR A 71 14.73 -3.10 -23.90
C THR A 71 15.41 -3.25 -22.54
N PHE A 72 16.72 -3.53 -22.51
CA PHE A 72 17.47 -3.66 -21.26
C PHE A 72 17.48 -2.35 -20.46
N VAL A 73 17.78 -1.23 -21.12
CA VAL A 73 17.88 0.09 -20.47
C VAL A 73 16.52 0.55 -19.97
N VAL A 74 15.50 0.52 -20.83
CA VAL A 74 14.14 0.96 -20.48
C VAL A 74 13.56 0.09 -19.38
N TRP A 75 13.71 -1.24 -19.49
CA TRP A 75 13.18 -2.16 -18.49
C TRP A 75 13.93 -2.12 -17.17
N GLY A 76 15.27 -2.04 -17.23
CA GLY A 76 16.11 -1.90 -16.04
C GLY A 76 15.78 -0.62 -15.28
N ALA A 77 15.60 0.50 -15.99
CA ALA A 77 15.16 1.76 -15.39
C ALA A 77 13.76 1.66 -14.78
N ALA A 78 12.78 1.09 -15.50
CA ALA A 78 11.42 0.90 -15.00
C ALA A 78 11.36 -0.01 -13.77
N SER A 79 12.13 -1.10 -13.77
CA SER A 79 12.23 -2.04 -12.64
C SER A 79 12.83 -1.36 -11.41
N LEU A 80 13.95 -0.64 -11.58
CA LEU A 80 14.56 0.12 -10.48
C LEU A 80 13.62 1.20 -9.94
N TRP A 81 12.90 1.89 -10.82
CA TRP A 81 11.93 2.89 -10.42
C TRP A 81 10.77 2.27 -9.64
N ALA A 82 10.28 1.10 -10.07
CA ALA A 82 9.27 0.34 -9.35
C ALA A 82 9.78 -0.09 -7.97
N GLU A 83 10.95 -0.71 -7.87
CA GLU A 83 11.56 -1.13 -6.58
C GLU A 83 11.71 0.05 -5.61
N VAL A 84 12.28 1.17 -6.08
CA VAL A 84 12.44 2.37 -5.25
C VAL A 84 11.09 2.95 -4.84
N GLY A 85 10.13 3.00 -5.75
CA GLY A 85 8.76 3.43 -5.46
C GLY A 85 8.10 2.56 -4.41
N PHE A 86 8.06 1.25 -4.62
CA PHE A 86 7.45 0.29 -3.69
C PHE A 86 8.15 0.26 -2.34
N TYR A 87 9.48 0.42 -2.29
CA TYR A 87 10.22 0.53 -1.02
C TYR A 87 9.78 1.75 -0.20
N GLN A 88 9.58 2.91 -0.84
CA GLN A 88 9.06 4.10 -0.16
C GLN A 88 7.61 3.94 0.30
N CYS A 89 6.89 3.02 -0.33
CA CYS A 89 5.51 2.68 -0.06
C CYS A 89 5.32 1.50 0.90
N ALA A 90 6.41 0.88 1.37
CA ALA A 90 6.36 -0.25 2.26
C ALA A 90 5.77 0.14 3.62
N GLU A 91 4.99 -0.76 4.19
CA GLU A 91 4.42 -0.56 5.52
C GLU A 91 5.53 -0.60 6.59
N VAL A 92 5.53 0.41 7.45
CA VAL A 92 6.42 0.50 8.60
C VAL A 92 5.66 0.05 9.84
N THR A 93 6.11 -1.05 10.45
CA THR A 93 5.50 -1.61 11.66
C THR A 93 6.35 -1.45 12.92
N ASN A 94 7.61 -1.01 12.77
CA ASN A 94 8.53 -0.84 13.88
C ASN A 94 8.15 0.39 14.72
N LEU A 95 7.80 0.14 15.99
CA LEU A 95 7.40 1.16 16.97
C LEU A 95 8.42 2.27 17.19
N ARG A 96 9.72 2.03 16.96
CA ARG A 96 10.75 3.09 17.08
C ARG A 96 10.56 4.22 16.07
N ASN A 97 9.76 4.02 15.03
CA ASN A 97 9.44 5.04 14.04
C ASN A 97 8.18 5.84 14.38
N TYR A 98 7.46 5.51 15.46
CA TYR A 98 6.18 6.13 15.80
C TYR A 98 6.23 7.66 15.82
N ASP A 99 7.11 8.24 16.63
CA ASP A 99 7.23 9.69 16.80
C ASP A 99 7.56 10.37 15.47
N LYS A 100 8.48 9.79 14.71
CA LYS A 100 8.91 10.28 13.39
C LYS A 100 7.78 10.20 12.36
N SER A 101 6.99 9.13 12.37
CA SER A 101 5.88 8.94 11.43
C SER A 101 4.73 9.91 11.69
N ILE A 102 4.41 10.17 12.96
CA ILE A 102 3.41 11.17 13.35
C ILE A 102 3.84 12.58 12.92
N SER A 103 5.10 12.95 13.16
CA SER A 103 5.54 14.33 12.97
C SER A 103 5.83 14.74 11.53
N SER A 104 6.05 13.78 10.62
CA SER A 104 6.62 14.06 9.28
C SER A 104 5.64 14.03 8.12
N PHE A 105 4.51 13.34 8.25
CA PHE A 105 3.62 13.05 7.11
C PHE A 105 2.22 13.64 7.24
N TYR A 106 1.69 13.72 8.46
CA TYR A 106 0.32 14.17 8.70
C TYR A 106 0.28 15.61 9.21
N SER A 107 -0.80 16.33 8.87
CA SER A 107 -1.06 17.62 9.48
C SER A 107 -1.28 17.45 10.98
N LYS A 108 -0.89 18.46 11.77
CA LYS A 108 -1.05 18.42 13.22
C LYS A 108 -2.50 18.10 13.63
N GLU A 109 -3.49 18.61 12.89
CA GLU A 109 -4.90 18.34 13.13
C GLU A 109 -5.24 16.84 13.06
N MET A 110 -4.71 16.12 12.07
CA MET A 110 -5.00 14.71 11.85
C MET A 110 -4.37 13.77 12.87
N VAL A 111 -3.32 14.19 13.59
CA VAL A 111 -2.59 13.32 14.53
C VAL A 111 -2.60 13.83 15.96
N ASN A 112 -3.21 14.99 16.25
CA ASN A 112 -3.32 15.53 17.60
C ASN A 112 -4.07 14.61 18.58
N HIS A 113 -4.92 13.70 18.09
CA HIS A 113 -5.61 12.73 18.93
C HIS A 113 -4.76 11.53 19.31
N PHE A 114 -3.65 11.28 18.60
CA PHE A 114 -2.72 10.23 18.97
C PHE A 114 -2.02 10.58 20.30
N PRO A 115 -1.66 9.57 21.11
CA PRO A 115 -0.91 9.82 22.33
C PRO A 115 0.50 10.35 21.99
N ALA A 116 1.02 11.29 22.77
CA ALA A 116 2.37 11.83 22.54
C ALA A 116 3.47 10.77 22.75
N SER A 117 3.18 9.75 23.54
CA SER A 117 4.01 8.59 23.83
C SER A 117 3.11 7.40 24.12
N ILE A 118 3.56 6.18 23.82
CA ILE A 118 2.82 4.96 24.17
C ILE A 118 2.69 4.89 25.71
N PRO A 119 1.49 4.69 26.28
CA PRO A 119 1.30 4.58 27.72
C PRO A 119 2.10 3.43 28.36
N ASP A 120 2.55 3.60 29.60
CA ASP A 120 3.35 2.60 30.32
C ASP A 120 2.59 1.29 30.59
N ASP A 121 1.26 1.36 30.73
CA ASP A 121 0.37 0.21 30.91
C ASP A 121 -0.13 -0.37 29.57
N ALA A 122 0.45 0.06 28.44
CA ALA A 122 0.07 -0.46 27.13
C ALA A 122 0.61 -1.88 26.90
N HIS A 123 -0.24 -2.73 26.37
CA HIS A 123 0.07 -4.11 26.02
C HIS A 123 -0.32 -4.41 24.57
N ALA A 124 0.28 -5.46 24.01
CA ALA A 124 0.03 -5.89 22.63
C ALA A 124 0.12 -4.75 21.60
N VAL A 125 1.08 -3.85 21.79
CA VAL A 125 1.22 -2.64 20.97
C VAL A 125 1.54 -3.00 19.53
N ARG A 126 0.76 -2.47 18.59
CA ARG A 126 0.97 -2.63 17.15
C ARG A 126 0.92 -1.28 16.47
N PHE A 127 1.83 -1.10 15.53
CA PHE A 127 1.94 0.11 14.75
C PHE A 127 1.95 -0.25 13.28
N SER A 128 1.31 0.59 12.48
CA SER A 128 1.28 0.49 11.04
C SER A 128 1.30 1.89 10.45
N PHE A 129 2.25 2.15 9.56
CA PHE A 129 2.36 3.42 8.86
C PHE A 129 2.71 3.17 7.40
N ARG A 130 2.01 3.86 6.50
CA ARG A 130 2.27 3.80 5.06
C ARG A 130 2.06 5.17 4.44
N ARG A 131 2.97 5.58 3.56
CA ARG A 131 2.95 6.90 2.88
C ARG A 131 2.01 6.99 1.68
N GLY A 132 1.21 5.95 1.44
CA GLY A 132 0.37 5.85 0.25
C GLY A 132 1.19 5.50 -0.99
N CYS A 133 0.57 4.75 -1.91
CA CYS A 133 1.25 4.33 -3.14
C CYS A 133 0.24 4.00 -4.22
N MET A 134 0.47 4.50 -5.43
CA MET A 134 -0.42 4.27 -6.57
C MET A 134 -1.88 4.61 -6.21
N GLN A 135 -2.72 3.59 -6.00
CA GLN A 135 -4.13 3.73 -5.65
C GLN A 135 -4.43 3.55 -4.14
N GLY A 136 -3.43 3.17 -3.33
CA GLY A 136 -3.60 2.98 -1.89
C GLY A 136 -3.41 4.27 -1.11
N SER A 137 -4.38 4.62 -0.27
CA SER A 137 -4.33 5.79 0.61
C SER A 137 -3.22 5.64 1.67
N PRO A 138 -2.48 6.72 1.99
CA PRO A 138 -1.61 6.73 3.16
C PRO A 138 -2.40 6.54 4.46
N HIS A 139 -1.86 5.74 5.38
CA HIS A 139 -2.44 5.51 6.69
C HIS A 139 -1.40 5.51 7.81
N ILE A 140 -1.87 5.83 9.01
CA ILE A 140 -1.18 5.60 10.27
C ILE A 140 -2.15 5.02 11.27
N GLN A 141 -1.75 3.94 11.93
CA GLN A 141 -2.56 3.25 12.93
C GLN A 141 -1.69 2.82 14.12
N LEU A 142 -2.20 3.02 15.33
CA LEU A 142 -1.61 2.55 16.58
C LEU A 142 -2.66 1.81 17.38
N ARG A 143 -2.45 0.53 17.65
CA ARG A 143 -3.30 -0.32 18.50
C ARG A 143 -2.56 -0.67 19.76
N TYR A 144 -3.25 -0.65 20.88
CA TYR A 144 -2.81 -1.30 22.11
C TYR A 144 -4.01 -1.63 22.98
N SER A 145 -3.81 -2.59 23.89
CA SER A 145 -4.66 -2.77 25.06
C SER A 145 -4.06 -2.03 26.26
N ALA A 146 -4.90 -1.63 27.22
CA ALA A 146 -4.46 -0.97 28.44
C ALA A 146 -5.40 -1.24 29.61
N SER A 147 -5.20 -0.57 30.75
CA SER A 147 -6.10 -0.68 31.90
C SER A 147 -7.55 -0.28 31.54
N PRO A 148 -8.58 -0.94 32.13
CA PRO A 148 -9.97 -0.56 31.91
C PRO A 148 -10.27 0.90 32.27
N SER A 149 -9.58 1.45 33.26
CA SER A 149 -9.66 2.87 33.62
C SER A 149 -9.22 3.77 32.47
N LEU A 150 -8.06 3.50 31.87
CA LEU A 150 -7.54 4.30 30.76
C LEU A 150 -8.47 4.20 29.54
N ILE A 151 -8.93 2.99 29.20
CA ILE A 151 -9.80 2.78 28.04
C ILE A 151 -11.15 3.47 28.23
N ASN A 152 -11.73 3.41 29.42
CA ASN A 152 -12.97 4.14 29.71
C ASN A 152 -12.77 5.66 29.67
N GLU A 153 -11.63 6.18 30.14
CA GLU A 153 -11.28 7.58 30.03
C GLU A 153 -11.18 8.02 28.56
N GLN A 154 -10.41 7.29 27.74
CA GLN A 154 -10.27 7.58 26.31
C GLN A 154 -11.62 7.48 25.59
N TYR A 155 -12.43 6.46 25.89
CA TYR A 155 -13.78 6.32 25.35
C TYR A 155 -14.63 7.56 25.64
N ASN A 156 -14.72 7.97 26.90
CA ASN A 156 -15.52 9.13 27.31
C ASN A 156 -15.00 10.43 26.69
N ARG A 157 -13.69 10.56 26.50
CA ARG A 157 -13.07 11.70 25.81
C ARG A 157 -13.48 11.74 24.34
N PHE A 158 -13.28 10.66 23.60
CA PHE A 158 -13.53 10.63 22.16
C PHE A 158 -15.01 10.64 21.81
N TYR A 159 -15.85 10.01 22.64
CA TYR A 159 -17.30 10.06 22.46
C TYR A 159 -17.86 11.49 22.50
N LYS A 160 -17.23 12.41 23.25
CA LYS A 160 -17.63 13.82 23.30
C LYS A 160 -17.15 14.63 22.10
N MET A 161 -16.13 14.15 21.38
CA MET A 161 -15.48 14.85 20.27
C MET A 161 -15.89 14.28 18.90
N MET A 162 -16.44 13.08 18.88
CA MET A 162 -16.79 12.40 17.63
C MET A 162 -17.87 13.17 16.87
N THR A 163 -17.73 13.20 15.56
CA THR A 163 -18.75 13.72 14.65
C THR A 163 -19.56 12.61 14.00
N TRP A 164 -19.05 11.37 14.07
CA TRP A 164 -19.71 10.17 13.58
C TRP A 164 -19.21 8.94 14.35
N SER A 165 -20.09 7.98 14.60
CA SER A 165 -19.70 6.64 15.06
C SER A 165 -20.52 5.53 14.42
N SER A 166 -19.94 4.34 14.37
CA SER A 166 -20.64 3.11 14.01
C SER A 166 -19.94 1.90 14.65
N LYS A 167 -20.68 0.79 14.76
CA LYS A 167 -20.08 -0.49 15.15
C LYS A 167 -19.34 -1.09 13.96
N SER A 168 -18.12 -1.56 14.19
CA SER A 168 -17.22 -2.14 13.17
C SER A 168 -17.87 -3.20 12.27
N GLY A 169 -18.72 -4.07 12.83
CA GLY A 169 -19.45 -5.12 12.09
C GLY A 169 -20.49 -4.60 11.09
N TYR A 170 -20.76 -3.29 11.10
CA TYR A 170 -21.79 -2.63 10.30
C TYR A 170 -21.26 -1.49 9.43
N ALA A 171 -19.99 -1.09 9.56
CA ALA A 171 -19.41 0.02 8.81
C ALA A 171 -19.62 -0.12 7.28
N ASN A 172 -19.48 -1.34 6.73
CA ASN A 172 -19.71 -1.60 5.30
C ASN A 172 -21.20 -1.84 4.94
N LYS A 173 -22.03 -2.30 5.87
CA LYS A 173 -23.46 -2.58 5.62
C LYS A 173 -24.32 -1.33 5.68
N GLU A 174 -23.95 -0.36 6.53
CA GLU A 174 -24.68 0.91 6.65
C GLU A 174 -24.42 1.88 5.50
N LEU A 175 -23.34 1.70 4.74
CA LEU A 175 -22.98 2.52 3.57
C LEU A 175 -23.96 2.38 2.41
N ASN A 176 -24.51 1.18 2.19
CA ASN A 176 -25.36 0.93 1.02
C ASN A 176 -26.76 1.58 1.12
N ASN A 177 -27.17 2.04 2.31
CA ASN A 177 -28.54 2.51 2.56
C ASN A 177 -28.64 3.98 3.02
N ARG A 178 -27.53 4.73 3.13
CA ARG A 178 -27.58 6.15 3.56
C ARG A 178 -27.31 7.11 2.40
N LYS A 179 -28.07 8.23 2.40
CA LYS A 179 -27.76 9.45 1.62
C LYS A 179 -26.70 10.32 2.29
N GLU A 180 -26.26 9.94 3.49
CA GLU A 180 -25.29 10.66 4.31
C GLU A 180 -23.86 10.14 4.09
N ILE A 181 -22.93 11.08 4.17
CA ILE A 181 -21.51 10.90 3.90
C ILE A 181 -20.86 10.24 5.11
N VAL A 182 -20.40 9.00 4.96
CA VAL A 182 -19.72 8.28 6.04
C VAL A 182 -18.21 8.40 5.84
N PRO A 183 -17.46 8.95 6.82
CA PRO A 183 -16.00 8.96 6.76
C PRO A 183 -15.46 7.53 6.86
N MET A 184 -14.67 7.10 5.88
CA MET A 184 -14.19 5.72 5.79
C MET A 184 -12.72 5.63 6.23
N THR A 185 -12.45 4.78 7.20
CA THR A 185 -11.23 3.96 7.20
C THR A 185 -11.65 2.60 6.64
N THR A 186 -11.05 2.17 5.54
CA THR A 186 -11.48 0.95 4.84
C THR A 186 -10.80 -0.30 5.35
N GLU A 187 -9.63 -0.16 5.99
CA GLU A 187 -8.79 -1.29 6.37
C GLU A 187 -8.05 -1.02 7.69
N PHE A 188 -8.25 -1.88 8.70
CA PHE A 188 -7.42 -1.91 9.90
C PHE A 188 -6.27 -2.92 9.73
N TYR A 189 -5.10 -2.43 9.29
CA TYR A 189 -3.90 -3.24 9.04
C TYR A 189 -3.33 -3.91 10.30
N ILE A 190 -3.69 -3.40 11.46
CA ILE A 190 -3.30 -3.94 12.77
C ILE A 190 -4.36 -4.88 13.37
N SER A 191 -5.39 -5.25 12.61
CA SER A 191 -6.32 -6.33 12.97
C SER A 191 -5.61 -7.68 12.97
N ASP A 192 -6.05 -8.59 13.84
CA ASP A 192 -5.62 -10.00 13.84
C ASP A 192 -6.22 -10.81 12.69
N GLN A 193 -7.15 -10.21 11.93
CA GLN A 193 -7.91 -10.87 10.87
C GLN A 193 -7.27 -10.63 9.50
N LYS A 194 -7.28 -11.66 8.64
CA LYS A 194 -6.77 -11.59 7.26
C LYS A 194 -7.46 -10.53 6.38
N HIS A 195 -8.68 -10.13 6.74
CA HIS A 195 -9.50 -9.23 5.93
C HIS A 195 -9.53 -7.80 6.48
N HIS A 196 -8.66 -7.42 7.43
CA HIS A 196 -8.62 -6.08 8.04
C HIS A 196 -9.95 -5.65 8.72
N ILE A 197 -10.85 -6.61 8.97
CA ILE A 197 -12.13 -6.43 9.66
C ILE A 197 -11.89 -6.52 11.17
N LEU A 198 -12.51 -5.63 11.93
CA LEU A 198 -12.52 -5.68 13.39
C LEU A 198 -13.73 -6.46 13.91
N PRO A 199 -13.61 -7.15 15.06
CA PRO A 199 -14.74 -7.72 15.80
C PRO A 199 -15.84 -6.70 16.08
N ASP A 200 -17.09 -7.15 16.21
CA ASP A 200 -18.30 -6.32 16.37
C ASP A 200 -18.40 -5.57 17.71
N ASP A 201 -17.56 -5.92 18.68
CA ASP A 201 -17.44 -5.25 19.97
C ASP A 201 -16.68 -3.90 19.91
N TYR A 202 -16.13 -3.57 18.74
CA TYR A 202 -15.50 -2.28 18.48
C TYR A 202 -16.49 -1.20 18.02
N GLU A 203 -16.34 -0.01 18.58
CA GLU A 203 -16.98 1.22 18.12
C GLU A 203 -15.95 2.10 17.39
N ILE A 204 -16.20 2.38 16.12
CA ILE A 204 -15.41 3.29 15.29
C ILE A 204 -15.97 4.70 15.52
N MET A 205 -15.11 5.64 15.90
CA MET A 205 -15.44 7.04 16.16
C MET A 205 -14.55 7.94 15.31
N ALA A 206 -15.15 8.65 14.35
CA ALA A 206 -14.46 9.66 13.56
C ALA A 206 -14.54 11.02 14.26
N ILE A 207 -13.42 11.74 14.30
CA ILE A 207 -13.29 13.05 14.98
C ILE A 207 -13.28 14.19 13.93
N HIS A 208 -13.66 13.88 12.69
CA HIS A 208 -13.48 14.76 11.54
C HIS A 208 -14.43 15.97 11.53
N LYS A 209 -13.90 17.14 11.13
CA LYS A 209 -14.68 18.35 10.86
C LYS A 209 -15.04 18.41 9.37
N GLN A 210 -16.19 17.82 9.00
CA GLN A 210 -16.86 17.84 7.68
C GLN A 210 -15.97 17.51 6.44
N PRO A 211 -16.23 16.40 5.70
CA PRO A 211 -15.50 16.13 4.47
C PRO A 211 -15.79 17.20 3.42
N THR A 212 -14.76 17.76 2.79
CA THR A 212 -14.95 18.66 1.64
C THR A 212 -15.29 17.83 0.42
N LEU A 213 -16.52 17.96 -0.08
CA LEU A 213 -16.95 17.37 -1.34
C LEU A 213 -16.07 17.87 -2.50
N LYS A 214 -15.24 16.99 -3.08
CA LYS A 214 -14.64 17.23 -4.40
C LYS A 214 -15.41 16.45 -5.45
N ILE A 215 -16.21 17.16 -6.25
CA ILE A 215 -16.90 16.59 -7.40
C ILE A 215 -15.91 16.58 -8.58
N ALA A 216 -15.49 15.39 -9.02
CA ALA A 216 -14.77 15.22 -10.27
C ALA A 216 -15.59 14.35 -11.22
N ASN A 217 -16.02 14.95 -12.35
CA ASN A 217 -16.55 14.29 -13.54
C ASN A 217 -17.46 13.06 -13.31
N SER A 218 -18.69 13.31 -12.85
CA SER A 218 -19.81 12.34 -12.74
C SER A 218 -19.65 11.20 -11.73
N ALA A 219 -18.52 11.10 -11.03
CA ALA A 219 -18.33 10.17 -9.92
C ALA A 219 -18.09 10.94 -8.61
N THR A 220 -19.07 10.96 -7.72
CA THR A 220 -18.91 11.47 -6.35
C THR A 220 -18.10 10.45 -5.54
N TRP A 221 -16.78 10.60 -5.55
CA TRP A 221 -15.89 9.90 -4.62
C TRP A 221 -15.48 10.90 -3.54
N TYR A 222 -15.79 10.60 -2.28
CA TYR A 222 -15.33 11.40 -1.17
C TYR A 222 -13.84 11.16 -0.97
N ARG A 223 -13.02 12.15 -1.34
CA ARG A 223 -11.60 12.22 -1.01
C ARG A 223 -11.45 13.22 0.12
N GLY A 224 -11.29 12.75 1.34
CA GLY A 224 -11.06 13.58 2.51
C GLY A 224 -10.09 12.91 3.45
N ASP A 225 -9.36 13.73 4.19
CA ASP A 225 -8.55 13.25 5.30
C ASP A 225 -9.49 12.77 6.41
N TYR A 226 -9.32 11.53 6.88
CA TYR A 226 -10.14 10.93 7.92
C TYR A 226 -9.27 10.55 9.10
N TYR A 227 -9.74 10.83 10.30
CA TYR A 227 -9.02 10.45 11.51
C TYR A 227 -9.97 10.25 12.69
N GLY A 228 -9.55 9.39 13.60
CA GLY A 228 -10.39 9.00 14.71
C GLY A 228 -9.77 7.92 15.58
N VAL A 229 -10.65 7.31 16.39
CA VAL A 229 -10.30 6.17 17.22
C VAL A 229 -11.31 5.04 17.01
N THR A 230 -10.87 3.82 17.26
CA THR A 230 -11.74 2.66 17.32
C THR A 230 -11.49 1.96 18.64
N ILE A 231 -12.53 1.80 19.47
CA ILE A 231 -12.38 1.36 20.85
C ILE A 231 -13.26 0.14 21.13
N SER A 232 -12.69 -0.87 21.78
CA SER A 232 -13.44 -1.94 22.44
C SER A 232 -13.26 -1.85 23.94
N LYS A 233 -14.34 -1.57 24.66
CA LYS A 233 -14.38 -1.64 26.13
C LYS A 233 -14.35 -3.08 26.65
N GLN A 234 -14.78 -4.06 25.84
CA GLN A 234 -14.76 -5.47 26.24
C GLN A 234 -13.33 -6.03 26.24
N ARG A 235 -12.53 -5.60 25.27
CA ARG A 235 -11.13 -6.01 25.12
C ARG A 235 -10.14 -5.11 25.82
N ASN A 236 -10.61 -3.95 26.32
CA ASN A 236 -9.77 -2.86 26.80
C ASN A 236 -8.74 -2.44 25.73
N GLU A 237 -9.21 -2.27 24.49
CA GLU A 237 -8.38 -1.96 23.33
C GLU A 237 -8.78 -0.64 22.69
N ILE A 238 -7.78 0.08 22.20
CA ILE A 238 -7.94 1.30 21.40
C ILE A 238 -7.05 1.22 20.17
N ILE A 239 -7.59 1.70 19.06
CA ILE A 239 -6.89 1.89 17.80
C ILE A 239 -7.01 3.37 17.44
N TYR A 240 -5.89 4.09 17.44
CA TYR A 240 -5.80 5.42 16.84
C TYR A 240 -5.56 5.24 15.36
N TRP A 241 -6.28 5.98 14.53
CA TRP A 241 -6.13 5.91 13.08
C TRP A 241 -6.23 7.28 12.43
N ALA A 242 -5.49 7.45 11.34
CA ALA A 242 -5.64 8.53 10.40
C ALA A 242 -5.29 8.04 8.98
N GLU A 243 -6.09 8.45 8.00
CA GLU A 243 -5.92 8.18 6.58
C GLU A 243 -5.97 9.50 5.84
N ALA A 244 -4.95 9.78 5.03
CA ALA A 244 -4.92 10.99 4.20
C ALA A 244 -5.29 10.63 2.77
N VAL A 245 -5.79 11.60 2.01
CA VAL A 245 -5.99 11.44 0.56
C VAL A 245 -5.10 12.42 -0.18
N HIS A 246 -4.06 11.90 -0.82
CA HIS A 246 -3.16 12.65 -1.69
C HIS A 246 -3.42 12.35 -3.17
#